data_AF-A0A0R3MRM1-F1
#
_entry.id   AF-A0A0R3MRM1-F1
#
_cell.length_a   1.000
_cell.length_b   1.000
_cell.length_c   1.000
_cell.angle_alpha   90.00
_cell.angle_beta   90.00
_cell.angle_gamma   90.00
#
_symmetry.space_group_name_H-M   'P 1'
#
loop_
_entity.id
_entity.type
_entity.pdbx_description
1 polymer ?
#
loop_
_entity_poly.entity_id
_entity_poly.type
_entity_poly.pdbx_seq_one_letter_code
_entity_poly.pdbx_strand_id
1 'polypeptide(L)'
;MGLTLRIAVVPIADIRAQHLDVLVARFAPSSNVTYAMFAGGGLAWAERKLKQGGYTVPRAPMGVTADLTGLSCRFAPISTKHGVILSLIVVPRDDPTSFVELIQELLRTLRADEPGLHPLPAEGPLPALTADHLDHAIKKGSRKMPFTVWAAKCSRAILARAGALLEIPIGGFHEDRFRRELVENTDYRKFDDGLRMTVDCSSELADVVDARLEEAQRRGACFFGTHRQLAANLTCFVPSPTQANHVHFVDGASGGYAFAAVNLKRNVASSLDTQGTRALAARLQPVRHSV
;
A
#
# COMPACT_ATOMS: atom_id res chain seq x y z
N MET A 1 -12.10 -15.03 -1.21
CA MET A 1 -11.95 -14.50 0.16
C MET A 1 -13.23 -13.76 0.53
N GLY A 2 -13.99 -14.24 1.52
CA GLY A 2 -15.23 -13.60 1.99
C GLY A 2 -14.94 -12.31 2.77
N LEU A 3 -14.38 -11.29 2.11
CA LEU A 3 -14.03 -10.02 2.73
C LEU A 3 -15.29 -9.20 3.00
N THR A 4 -15.38 -8.65 4.21
CA THR A 4 -16.48 -7.77 4.61
C THR A 4 -15.95 -6.36 4.83
N LEU A 5 -16.38 -5.41 3.99
CA LEU A 5 -16.08 -3.99 4.16
C LEU A 5 -16.75 -3.46 5.44
N ARG A 6 -15.98 -2.74 6.25
CA ARG A 6 -16.43 -2.01 7.44
C ARG A 6 -15.96 -0.57 7.33
N ILE A 7 -16.81 0.35 7.77
CA ILE A 7 -16.55 1.79 7.74
C ILE A 7 -16.88 2.34 9.12
N ALA A 8 -16.06 3.26 9.63
CA ALA A 8 -16.32 3.98 10.87
C ALA A 8 -16.02 5.47 10.72
N VAL A 9 -16.69 6.26 11.56
CA VAL A 9 -16.34 7.66 11.83
C VAL A 9 -15.94 7.74 13.30
N VAL A 10 -14.65 7.97 13.56
CA VAL A 10 -14.07 7.95 14.90
C VAL A 10 -13.69 9.38 15.31
N PRO A 11 -14.27 9.94 16.38
CA PRO A 11 -13.88 11.24 16.91
C PRO A 11 -12.42 11.26 17.38
N ILE A 12 -11.66 12.30 17.02
CA ILE A 12 -10.28 12.50 17.52
C ILE A 12 -10.25 12.63 19.05
N ALA A 13 -11.31 13.19 19.65
CA ALA A 13 -11.44 13.28 21.11
C ALA A 13 -11.37 11.91 21.79
N ASP A 14 -11.98 10.89 21.19
CA ASP A 14 -12.00 9.53 21.74
C ASP A 14 -10.63 8.84 21.61
N ILE A 15 -9.88 9.17 20.55
CA ILE A 15 -8.48 8.74 20.40
C ILE A 15 -7.62 9.37 21.51
N ARG A 16 -7.76 10.69 21.72
CA ARG A 16 -7.00 11.44 22.73
C ARG A 16 -7.36 11.05 24.16
N ALA A 17 -8.60 10.64 24.41
CA ALA A 17 -9.02 10.06 25.69
C ALA A 17 -8.31 8.74 26.02
N GLN A 18 -7.60 8.14 25.07
CA GLN A 18 -6.77 6.94 25.27
C GLN A 18 -5.28 7.27 25.33
N HIS A 19 -4.92 8.55 25.48
CA HIS A 19 -3.54 9.04 25.46
C HIS A 19 -2.80 8.74 24.15
N LEU A 20 -3.54 8.68 23.04
CA LEU A 20 -3.02 8.54 21.68
C LEU A 20 -3.33 9.81 20.88
N ASP A 21 -2.72 9.98 19.71
CA ASP A 21 -3.03 11.10 18.82
C ASP A 21 -3.01 10.67 17.35
N VAL A 22 -3.48 11.56 16.46
CA VAL A 22 -3.32 11.44 15.01
C VAL A 22 -2.45 12.59 14.55
N LEU A 23 -1.14 12.38 14.63
CA LEU A 23 -0.13 13.31 14.12
C LEU A 23 -0.07 13.16 12.61
N VAL A 24 0.01 14.28 11.90
CA VAL A 24 0.04 14.30 10.43
C VAL A 24 1.29 15.01 9.95
N ALA A 25 2.04 14.35 9.06
CA ALA A 25 3.15 14.95 8.32
C ALA A 25 2.84 14.95 6.82
N ARG A 26 3.28 16.00 6.13
CA ARG A 26 3.17 16.12 4.66
C ARG A 26 4.42 15.57 4.01
N PHE A 27 4.25 14.58 3.13
CA PHE A 27 5.34 14.00 2.34
C PHE A 27 5.10 14.27 0.85
N ALA A 28 6.04 14.94 0.20
CA ALA A 28 5.96 15.28 -1.22
C ALA A 28 7.02 14.48 -2.01
N PRO A 29 6.64 13.43 -2.75
CA PRO A 29 7.58 12.69 -3.61
C PRO A 29 7.93 13.49 -4.88
N SER A 30 7.09 14.44 -5.27
CA SER A 30 7.31 15.38 -6.37
C SER A 30 6.75 16.77 -6.02
N SER A 31 6.96 17.76 -6.89
CA SER A 31 6.34 19.08 -6.77
C SER A 31 4.82 19.07 -7.03
N ASN A 32 4.28 17.98 -7.58
CA ASN A 32 2.89 17.92 -8.06
C ASN A 32 1.91 17.34 -7.04
N VAL A 33 2.39 16.51 -6.10
CA VAL A 33 1.54 15.81 -5.14
C VAL A 33 2.10 15.84 -3.72
N THR A 34 1.21 15.75 -2.74
CA THR A 34 1.55 15.59 -1.33
C THR A 34 0.70 14.49 -0.72
N TYR A 35 1.36 13.54 -0.07
CA TYR A 35 0.76 12.47 0.70
C TYR A 35 0.76 12.83 2.20
N ALA A 36 -0.25 12.37 2.92
CA ALA A 36 -0.30 12.44 4.37
C ALA A 36 0.35 11.19 4.97
N MET A 37 1.27 11.39 5.89
CA MET A 37 1.86 10.35 6.75
C MET A 37 1.32 10.55 8.17
N PHE A 38 1.10 9.45 8.88
CA PHE A 38 0.43 9.46 10.17
C PHE A 38 1.24 8.78 11.27
N ALA A 39 1.24 9.37 12.45
CA ALA A 39 1.84 8.81 13.66
C ALA A 39 0.95 9.11 14.90
N GLY A 40 1.37 8.63 16.07
CA GLY A 40 0.68 8.87 17.34
C GLY A 40 -0.20 7.71 17.83
N GLY A 41 -0.25 6.61 17.08
CA GLY A 41 -0.95 5.37 17.46
C GLY A 41 -2.47 5.44 17.30
N GLY A 42 -3.01 6.60 16.95
CA GLY A 42 -4.45 6.84 16.84
C GLY A 42 -5.11 6.07 15.70
N LEU A 43 -4.45 5.92 14.54
CA LEU A 43 -5.00 5.14 13.44
C LEU A 43 -5.02 3.66 13.77
N ALA A 44 -3.94 3.14 14.35
CA ALA A 44 -3.89 1.75 14.79
C ALA A 44 -4.98 1.45 15.84
N TRP A 45 -5.25 2.38 16.77
CA TRP A 45 -6.35 2.24 17.73
C TRP A 45 -7.73 2.31 17.06
N ALA A 46 -7.94 3.27 16.16
CA ALA A 46 -9.20 3.41 15.43
C ALA A 46 -9.51 2.16 14.59
N GLU A 47 -8.51 1.59 13.93
CA GLU A 47 -8.64 0.34 13.18
C GLU A 47 -9.05 -0.83 14.10
N ARG A 48 -8.43 -0.95 15.29
CA ARG A 48 -8.81 -1.99 16.27
C ARG A 48 -10.26 -1.83 16.74
N LYS A 49 -10.69 -0.59 17.06
CA LYS A 49 -12.07 -0.32 17.49
C LYS A 49 -13.08 -0.61 16.38
N LEU A 50 -12.79 -0.21 15.14
CA LEU A 50 -13.60 -0.55 13.97
C LEU A 50 -13.73 -2.07 13.79
N LYS A 51 -12.63 -2.82 13.91
CA LYS A 51 -12.65 -4.29 13.80
C LYS A 51 -13.45 -4.96 14.92
N GLN A 52 -13.52 -4.33 16.09
CA GLN A 52 -14.35 -4.75 17.24
C GLN A 52 -15.83 -4.33 17.10
N GLY A 53 -16.20 -3.62 16.02
CA GLY A 53 -17.58 -3.16 15.79
C GLY A 53 -17.91 -1.78 16.36
N GLY A 54 -16.93 -1.06 16.90
CA GLY A 54 -17.11 0.32 17.37
C GLY A 54 -17.20 1.32 16.23
N TYR A 55 -17.90 2.43 16.47
CA TYR A 55 -18.00 3.59 15.56
C TYR A 55 -18.54 3.29 14.15
N THR A 56 -19.22 2.16 13.97
CA THR A 56 -19.63 1.67 12.65
C THR A 56 -20.66 2.57 11.98
N VAL A 57 -20.51 2.75 10.67
CA VAL A 57 -21.50 3.43 9.83
C VAL A 57 -22.44 2.38 9.22
N PRO A 58 -23.77 2.59 9.26
CA PRO A 58 -24.72 1.70 8.61
C PRO A 58 -24.42 1.52 7.12
N ARG A 59 -24.66 0.32 6.60
CA ARG A 59 -24.51 0.07 5.16
C ARG A 59 -25.53 0.88 4.38
N ALA A 60 -25.09 1.39 3.23
CA ALA A 60 -25.99 2.00 2.27
C ALA A 60 -27.05 0.97 1.81
N PRO A 61 -28.27 1.41 1.48
CA PRO A 61 -29.28 0.56 0.88
C PRO A 61 -28.78 -0.15 -0.39
N MET A 62 -29.36 -1.30 -0.70
CA MET A 62 -29.06 -2.00 -1.95
C MET A 62 -29.36 -1.12 -3.18
N GLY A 63 -28.46 -1.15 -4.16
CA GLY A 63 -28.57 -0.37 -5.39
C GLY A 63 -27.85 0.98 -5.36
N VAL A 64 -27.43 1.46 -4.18
CA VAL A 64 -26.54 2.63 -4.08
C VAL A 64 -25.13 2.23 -4.49
N THR A 65 -24.53 2.99 -5.40
CA THR A 65 -23.15 2.79 -5.85
C THR A 65 -22.28 3.96 -5.41
N ALA A 66 -21.02 3.68 -5.05
CA ALA A 66 -20.07 4.74 -4.74
C ALA A 66 -19.74 5.53 -6.00
N ASP A 67 -19.58 6.84 -5.87
CA ASP A 67 -18.95 7.63 -6.92
C ASP A 67 -17.46 7.33 -6.96
N LEU A 68 -17.02 6.68 -8.05
CA LEU A 68 -15.63 6.33 -8.30
C LEU A 68 -15.01 7.26 -9.36
N THR A 69 -15.62 8.41 -9.62
CA THR A 69 -15.08 9.41 -10.56
C THR A 69 -13.67 9.81 -10.16
N GLY A 70 -12.76 9.81 -11.14
CA GLY A 70 -11.34 10.04 -10.94
C GLY A 70 -10.52 8.78 -10.63
N LEU A 71 -11.12 7.66 -10.22
CA LEU A 71 -10.39 6.39 -10.10
C LEU A 71 -10.32 5.71 -11.46
N SER A 72 -9.10 5.58 -12.01
CA SER A 72 -8.89 4.90 -13.29
C SER A 72 -7.47 4.33 -13.38
N CYS A 73 -7.30 3.03 -13.20
CA CYS A 73 -6.06 2.35 -13.55
C CYS A 73 -6.16 1.81 -14.98
N ARG A 74 -5.26 2.20 -15.87
CA ARG A 74 -5.24 1.74 -17.29
C ARG A 74 -3.99 0.90 -17.61
N PHE A 75 -3.20 0.59 -16.60
CA PHE A 75 -1.90 -0.07 -16.76
C PHE A 75 -2.02 -1.56 -16.50
N ALA A 76 -1.20 -2.34 -17.20
CA ALA A 76 -1.02 -3.74 -16.87
C ALA A 76 -0.33 -3.89 -15.51
N PRO A 77 -0.45 -5.06 -14.84
CA PRO A 77 0.44 -5.40 -13.74
C PRO A 77 1.91 -5.20 -14.14
N ILE A 78 2.70 -4.64 -13.24
CA ILE A 78 4.08 -4.27 -13.48
C ILE A 78 4.97 -5.40 -12.98
N SER A 79 5.56 -6.16 -13.90
CA SER A 79 6.49 -7.24 -13.55
C SER A 79 7.77 -6.69 -12.91
N THR A 80 8.31 -7.44 -11.95
CA THR A 80 9.62 -7.16 -11.34
C THR A 80 10.74 -7.09 -12.37
N LYS A 81 11.66 -6.12 -12.19
CA LYS A 81 12.95 -6.01 -12.88
C LYS A 81 14.07 -6.73 -12.12
N HIS A 82 13.96 -6.80 -10.79
CA HIS A 82 15.03 -7.30 -9.93
C HIS A 82 14.81 -8.73 -9.39
N GLY A 83 13.65 -9.32 -9.68
CA GLY A 83 13.29 -10.70 -9.34
C GLY A 83 12.20 -10.80 -8.27
N VAL A 84 12.03 -9.78 -7.41
CA VAL A 84 11.04 -9.78 -6.33
C VAL A 84 10.37 -8.41 -6.19
N ILE A 85 9.02 -8.38 -6.25
CA ILE A 85 8.23 -7.31 -5.65
C ILE A 85 7.95 -7.67 -4.19
N LEU A 86 8.60 -6.97 -3.25
CA LEU A 86 8.47 -7.17 -1.81
C LEU A 86 7.45 -6.19 -1.23
N SER A 87 6.32 -6.71 -0.74
CA SER A 87 5.38 -5.96 0.11
C SER A 87 5.75 -6.19 1.58
N LEU A 88 6.01 -5.12 2.33
CA LEU A 88 6.34 -5.21 3.75
C LEU A 88 5.49 -4.27 4.60
N ILE A 89 5.13 -4.75 5.79
CA ILE A 89 4.45 -4.00 6.84
C ILE A 89 5.26 -4.17 8.11
N VAL A 90 5.66 -3.06 8.74
CA VAL A 90 6.41 -3.05 10.00
C VAL A 90 5.71 -2.10 10.96
N VAL A 91 5.32 -2.60 12.13
CA VAL A 91 4.60 -1.83 13.15
C VAL A 91 5.39 -1.81 14.46
N PRO A 92 5.34 -0.70 15.22
CA PRO A 92 6.06 -0.58 16.48
C PRO A 92 5.54 -1.57 17.52
N ARG A 93 6.44 -1.93 18.44
CA ARG A 93 6.10 -2.56 19.72
C ARG A 93 6.10 -1.50 20.84
N ASP A 94 6.41 -1.92 22.05
CA ASP A 94 6.31 -1.12 23.27
C ASP A 94 7.39 -0.02 23.36
N ASP A 95 8.48 -0.13 22.58
CA ASP A 95 9.57 0.86 22.54
C ASP A 95 9.60 1.65 21.22
N PRO A 96 9.10 2.91 21.20
CA PRO A 96 9.15 3.78 20.04
C PRO A 96 10.56 4.13 19.57
N THR A 97 11.54 4.19 20.48
CA THR A 97 12.92 4.59 20.14
C THR A 97 13.59 3.50 19.30
N SER A 98 13.54 2.25 19.78
CA SER A 98 14.02 1.10 19.03
C SER A 98 13.33 0.96 17.67
N PHE A 99 12.04 1.30 17.58
CA PHE A 99 11.32 1.27 16.31
C PHE A 99 11.85 2.33 15.32
N VAL A 100 12.06 3.57 15.77
CA VAL A 100 12.61 4.64 14.92
C VAL A 100 14.00 4.27 14.41
N GLU A 101 14.87 3.75 15.29
CA GLU A 101 16.21 3.28 14.91
C GLU A 101 16.15 2.16 13.86
N LEU A 102 15.23 1.20 14.04
CA LEU A 102 14.98 0.13 13.07
C LEU A 102 14.56 0.70 11.72
N ILE A 103 13.60 1.63 11.68
CA ILE A 103 13.14 2.20 10.41
C ILE A 103 14.29 2.93 9.72
N GLN A 104 15.13 3.67 10.46
CA GLN A 104 16.30 4.32 9.88
C GLN A 104 17.34 3.32 9.35
N GLU A 105 17.56 2.20 10.05
CA GLU A 105 18.45 1.12 9.59
C GLU A 105 17.91 0.46 8.33
N LEU A 106 16.62 0.09 8.33
CA LEU A 106 15.96 -0.55 7.20
C LEU A 106 15.99 0.34 5.96
N LEU A 107 15.69 1.64 6.11
CA LEU A 107 15.77 2.60 5.01
C LEU A 107 17.22 2.79 4.51
N ARG A 108 18.23 2.71 5.39
CA ARG A 108 19.65 2.73 4.97
C ARG A 108 20.01 1.49 4.16
N THR A 109 19.56 0.30 4.58
CA THR A 109 19.74 -0.95 3.83
C THR A 109 19.10 -0.89 2.46
N LEU A 110 17.85 -0.41 2.39
CA LEU A 110 17.11 -0.25 1.14
C LEU A 110 17.76 0.77 0.20
N ARG A 111 18.23 1.91 0.72
CA ARG A 111 18.86 2.97 -0.10
C ARG A 111 20.14 2.56 -0.80
N ALA A 112 20.82 1.49 -0.35
CA ALA A 112 22.01 1.00 -1.03
C ALA A 112 21.73 0.52 -2.46
N ASP A 113 20.49 0.13 -2.75
CA ASP A 113 20.04 -0.39 -4.04
C ASP A 113 19.16 0.61 -4.82
N GLU A 114 19.00 1.86 -4.37
CA GLU A 114 18.29 2.91 -5.12
C GLU A 114 19.14 3.39 -6.34
N PRO A 115 18.52 3.66 -7.51
CA PRO A 115 17.09 3.79 -7.80
C PRO A 115 16.33 2.47 -8.09
N GLY A 116 16.95 1.31 -7.89
CA GLY A 116 16.40 0.00 -8.25
C GLY A 116 15.17 -0.44 -7.44
N LEU A 117 14.81 0.25 -6.36
CA LEU A 117 13.68 -0.14 -5.51
C LEU A 117 12.31 0.28 -6.03
N HIS A 118 12.27 1.28 -6.92
CA HIS A 118 11.00 1.81 -7.41
C HIS A 118 10.28 0.77 -8.27
N PRO A 119 9.06 0.30 -7.91
CA PRO A 119 8.41 -0.78 -8.65
C PRO A 119 8.03 -0.42 -10.09
N LEU A 120 7.97 0.87 -10.42
CA LEU A 120 7.70 1.30 -11.79
C LEU A 120 8.99 1.49 -12.58
N PRO A 121 8.99 1.12 -13.87
CA PRO A 121 10.04 1.50 -14.80
C PRO A 121 10.16 3.04 -14.92
N ALA A 122 11.37 3.54 -15.19
CA ALA A 122 11.63 4.97 -15.37
C ALA A 122 10.84 5.58 -16.54
N GLU A 123 10.65 4.78 -17.59
CA GLU A 123 9.85 5.09 -18.78
C GLU A 123 8.33 5.02 -18.57
N GLY A 124 7.89 4.65 -17.36
CA GLY A 124 6.49 4.47 -17.00
C GLY A 124 5.90 3.12 -17.43
N PRO A 125 4.86 2.63 -16.74
CA PRO A 125 4.28 1.32 -16.97
C PRO A 125 3.54 1.24 -18.30
N LEU A 126 3.49 0.04 -18.88
CA LEU A 126 2.78 -0.19 -20.14
C LEU A 126 1.26 -0.19 -19.92
N PRO A 127 0.48 0.39 -20.86
CA PRO A 127 -0.97 0.29 -20.83
C PRO A 127 -1.42 -1.17 -21.00
N ALA A 128 -2.53 -1.53 -20.36
CA ALA A 128 -3.12 -2.86 -20.53
C ALA A 128 -3.52 -3.08 -22.00
N LEU A 129 -3.11 -4.22 -22.56
CA LEU A 129 -3.35 -4.57 -23.97
C LEU A 129 -4.83 -4.89 -24.27
N THR A 130 -5.61 -5.28 -23.25
CA THR A 130 -7.04 -5.60 -23.37
C THR A 130 -7.88 -4.75 -22.43
N ALA A 131 -9.07 -4.35 -22.89
CA ALA A 131 -10.05 -3.60 -22.09
C ALA A 131 -10.53 -4.38 -20.84
N ASP A 132 -10.34 -5.70 -20.82
CA ASP A 132 -10.77 -6.60 -19.75
C ASP A 132 -10.07 -6.34 -18.40
N HIS A 133 -8.89 -5.71 -18.40
CA HIS A 133 -8.21 -5.35 -17.14
C HIS A 133 -8.85 -4.13 -16.44
N LEU A 134 -9.68 -3.34 -17.14
CA LEU A 134 -10.41 -2.21 -16.57
C LEU A 134 -11.68 -2.67 -15.83
N ASP A 135 -12.29 -3.76 -16.29
CA ASP A 135 -13.60 -4.23 -15.85
C ASP A 135 -13.57 -4.96 -14.49
N HIS A 136 -12.38 -5.30 -13.97
CA HIS A 136 -12.27 -5.90 -12.63
C HIS A 136 -12.49 -4.89 -11.50
N ALA A 137 -12.28 -3.59 -11.75
CA ALA A 137 -12.43 -2.55 -10.72
C ALA A 137 -13.82 -1.89 -10.72
N ILE A 138 -14.54 -1.90 -11.85
CA ILE A 138 -15.84 -1.23 -11.99
C ILE A 138 -16.78 -2.10 -12.83
N LYS A 139 -17.39 -3.12 -12.22
CA LYS A 139 -18.56 -3.79 -12.80
C LYS A 139 -19.74 -2.81 -12.82
N LYS A 140 -19.80 -1.94 -13.82
CA LYS A 140 -21.06 -1.33 -14.24
C LYS A 140 -21.76 -2.34 -15.13
N GLY A 141 -22.98 -2.74 -14.73
CA GLY A 141 -23.79 -3.74 -15.41
C GLY A 141 -23.83 -3.56 -16.92
N SER A 142 -23.75 -4.68 -17.64
CA SER A 142 -23.74 -4.75 -19.10
C SER A 142 -25.07 -4.26 -19.69
N ARG A 143 -25.17 -2.96 -19.93
CA ARG A 143 -26.20 -2.44 -20.85
C ARG A 143 -25.62 -2.47 -22.25
N LYS A 144 -26.28 -3.17 -23.19
CA LYS A 144 -25.90 -3.22 -24.61
C LYS A 144 -25.65 -1.79 -25.11
N MET A 145 -24.40 -1.45 -25.38
CA MET A 145 -24.06 -0.11 -25.86
C MET A 145 -24.55 0.05 -27.31
N PRO A 146 -25.13 1.20 -27.68
CA PRO A 146 -25.51 1.49 -29.06
C PRO A 146 -24.26 1.47 -29.97
N PHE A 147 -24.42 0.98 -31.20
CA PHE A 147 -23.34 0.90 -32.19
C PHE A 147 -22.64 2.25 -32.44
N THR A 148 -23.38 3.36 -32.39
CA THR A 148 -22.82 4.72 -32.55
C THR A 148 -21.87 5.10 -31.42
N VAL A 149 -22.20 4.74 -30.17
CA VAL A 149 -21.33 4.95 -29.00
C VAL A 149 -20.10 4.05 -29.07
N TRP A 150 -20.28 2.81 -29.54
CA TRP A 150 -19.17 1.88 -29.79
C TRP A 150 -18.22 2.39 -30.88
N ALA A 151 -18.74 2.79 -32.05
CA ALA A 151 -17.96 3.35 -33.15
C ALA A 151 -17.24 4.66 -32.74
N ALA A 152 -17.89 5.53 -31.96
CA ALA A 152 -17.28 6.74 -31.41
C ALA A 152 -16.20 6.45 -30.35
N LYS A 153 -16.30 5.32 -29.62
CA LYS A 153 -15.24 4.85 -28.71
C LYS A 153 -14.07 4.25 -29.49
N CYS A 154 -14.35 3.42 -30.50
CA CYS A 154 -13.34 2.81 -31.35
C CYS A 154 -12.55 3.86 -32.14
N SER A 155 -13.22 4.82 -32.77
CA SER A 155 -12.57 5.93 -33.48
C SER A 155 -11.68 6.76 -32.54
N ARG A 156 -12.15 7.11 -31.33
CA ARG A 156 -11.29 7.78 -30.34
C ARG A 156 -10.12 6.91 -29.87
N ALA A 157 -10.31 5.60 -29.69
CA ALA A 157 -9.24 4.69 -29.31
C ALA A 157 -8.18 4.57 -30.42
N ILE A 158 -8.62 4.50 -31.69
CA ILE A 158 -7.74 4.50 -32.86
C ILE A 158 -7.00 5.84 -32.98
N LEU A 159 -7.70 6.97 -32.83
CA LEU A 159 -7.09 8.30 -32.89
C LEU A 159 -6.07 8.52 -31.76
N ALA A 160 -6.40 8.08 -30.54
CA ALA A 160 -5.49 8.14 -29.40
C ALA A 160 -4.26 7.23 -29.61
N ARG A 161 -4.45 6.03 -30.17
CA ARG A 161 -3.35 5.11 -30.46
C ARG A 161 -2.47 5.58 -31.61
N ALA A 162 -3.06 6.21 -32.63
CA ALA A 162 -2.33 6.85 -33.73
C ALA A 162 -1.55 8.08 -33.25
N GLY A 163 -2.14 8.93 -32.41
CA GLY A 163 -1.45 10.08 -31.82
C GLY A 163 -0.31 9.67 -30.88
N ALA A 164 -0.49 8.62 -30.09
CA ALA A 164 0.57 8.03 -29.27
C ALA A 164 1.72 7.47 -30.13
N LEU A 165 1.41 6.83 -31.27
CA LEU A 165 2.44 6.33 -32.20
C LEU A 165 3.21 7.44 -32.93
N LEU A 166 2.57 8.61 -33.10
CA LEU A 166 3.10 9.75 -33.84
C LEU A 166 3.67 10.85 -32.93
N GLU A 167 3.66 10.65 -31.60
CA GLU A 167 4.09 11.64 -30.58
C GLU A 167 3.39 13.02 -30.72
N ILE A 168 2.23 13.09 -31.35
CA ILE A 168 1.50 14.35 -31.55
C ILE A 168 0.69 14.65 -30.29
N PRO A 169 0.89 15.80 -29.62
CA PRO A 169 0.12 16.16 -28.44
C PRO A 169 -1.35 16.38 -28.80
N ILE A 170 -2.23 15.49 -28.34
CA ILE A 170 -3.68 15.61 -28.54
C ILE A 170 -4.25 16.45 -27.41
N GLY A 171 -4.74 17.66 -27.70
CA GLY A 171 -5.51 18.48 -26.76
C GLY A 171 -4.74 18.89 -25.48
N GLY A 172 -3.43 19.09 -25.58
CA GLY A 172 -2.55 19.46 -24.45
C GLY A 172 -2.09 18.28 -23.58
N PHE A 173 -2.45 17.04 -23.95
CA PHE A 173 -1.91 15.84 -23.33
C PHE A 173 -0.54 15.49 -23.94
N HIS A 174 0.47 15.32 -23.08
CA HIS A 174 1.81 14.90 -23.46
C HIS A 174 2.12 13.57 -22.75
N GLU A 175 2.24 12.49 -23.52
CA GLU A 175 2.35 11.14 -22.97
C GLU A 175 3.64 10.94 -22.15
N ASP A 176 4.79 11.38 -22.65
CA ASP A 176 6.07 11.23 -21.95
C ASP A 176 6.09 12.01 -20.63
N ARG A 177 5.52 13.21 -20.65
CA ARG A 177 5.36 14.03 -19.44
C ARG A 177 4.47 13.32 -18.44
N PHE A 178 3.32 12.81 -18.86
CA PHE A 178 2.39 12.09 -18.01
C PHE A 178 3.02 10.83 -17.42
N ARG A 179 3.79 10.06 -18.20
CA ARG A 179 4.49 8.86 -17.71
C ARG A 179 5.55 9.21 -16.66
N ARG A 180 6.34 10.26 -16.90
CA ARG A 180 7.32 10.75 -15.92
C ARG A 180 6.64 11.22 -14.64
N GLU A 181 5.62 12.08 -14.75
CA GLU A 181 4.84 12.57 -13.61
C GLU A 181 4.20 11.40 -12.84
N LEU A 182 3.72 10.37 -13.53
CA LEU A 182 3.17 9.18 -12.90
C LEU A 182 4.22 8.47 -12.04
N VAL A 183 5.44 8.26 -12.55
CA VAL A 183 6.54 7.63 -11.79
C VAL A 183 6.92 8.51 -10.60
N GLU A 184 7.15 9.80 -10.81
CA GLU A 184 7.52 10.77 -9.76
C GLU A 184 6.45 10.89 -8.66
N ASN A 185 5.17 10.81 -9.04
CA ASN A 185 4.05 10.93 -8.11
C ASN A 185 3.72 9.60 -7.41
N THR A 186 4.33 8.48 -7.80
CA THR A 186 3.95 7.18 -7.27
C THR A 186 4.40 6.97 -5.84
N ASP A 187 3.44 6.66 -4.97
CA ASP A 187 3.68 6.34 -3.58
C ASP A 187 3.84 4.81 -3.41
N TYR A 188 5.09 4.42 -3.21
CA TYR A 188 5.53 3.06 -2.88
C TYR A 188 6.00 2.93 -1.41
N ARG A 189 5.91 4.00 -0.61
CA ARG A 189 6.36 4.07 0.78
C ARG A 189 5.40 4.90 1.64
N LYS A 190 4.71 4.25 2.57
CA LYS A 190 3.66 4.84 3.41
C LYS A 190 4.02 4.69 4.88
N PHE A 191 3.53 5.62 5.69
CA PHE A 191 3.66 5.56 7.13
C PHE A 191 2.32 5.90 7.78
N ASP A 192 1.70 4.91 8.43
CA ASP A 192 0.39 5.01 9.08
C ASP A 192 0.38 4.32 10.46
N ASP A 193 1.09 4.91 11.42
CA ASP A 193 1.51 4.28 12.69
C ASP A 193 2.45 3.07 12.52
N GLY A 194 2.96 2.85 11.30
CA GLY A 194 3.91 1.82 10.94
C GLY A 194 4.39 2.03 9.51
N LEU A 195 5.53 1.44 9.16
CA LEU A 195 6.07 1.51 7.81
C LEU A 195 5.38 0.49 6.90
N ARG A 196 4.96 0.93 5.72
CA ARG A 196 4.51 0.06 4.64
C ARG A 196 5.26 0.41 3.37
N MET A 197 5.81 -0.59 2.70
CA MET A 197 6.48 -0.38 1.42
C MET A 197 6.16 -1.51 0.44
N THR A 198 6.16 -1.17 -0.84
CA THR A 198 6.17 -2.13 -1.94
C THR A 198 7.36 -1.77 -2.80
N VAL A 199 8.38 -2.63 -2.85
CA VAL A 199 9.64 -2.35 -3.55
C VAL A 199 9.96 -3.44 -4.53
N ASP A 200 10.66 -3.11 -5.61
CA ASP A 200 11.25 -4.08 -6.54
C ASP A 200 12.70 -4.31 -6.14
N CYS A 201 13.07 -5.54 -5.77
CA CYS A 201 14.40 -5.84 -5.27
C CYS A 201 14.84 -7.25 -5.68
N SER A 202 16.12 -7.53 -5.44
CA SER A 202 16.62 -8.90 -5.61
C SER A 202 16.14 -9.82 -4.50
N SER A 203 16.24 -11.13 -4.72
CA SER A 203 16.02 -12.14 -3.69
C SER A 203 16.93 -11.94 -2.49
N GLU A 204 18.19 -11.58 -2.72
CA GLU A 204 19.20 -11.42 -1.69
C GLU A 204 18.89 -10.21 -0.82
N LEU A 205 18.46 -9.08 -1.40
CA LEU A 205 18.02 -7.93 -0.61
C LEU A 205 16.78 -8.27 0.22
N ALA A 206 15.82 -9.00 -0.37
CA ALA A 206 14.63 -9.44 0.37
C ALA A 206 15.00 -10.33 1.56
N ASP A 207 15.97 -11.24 1.41
CA ASP A 207 16.48 -12.08 2.49
C ASP A 207 17.17 -11.24 3.58
N VAL A 208 17.96 -10.24 3.19
CA VAL A 208 18.60 -9.31 4.14
C VAL A 208 17.54 -8.53 4.92
N VAL A 209 16.50 -8.02 4.26
CA VAL A 209 15.40 -7.30 4.91
C VAL A 209 14.66 -8.20 5.89
N ASP A 210 14.31 -9.42 5.49
CA ASP A 210 13.62 -10.39 6.36
C ASP A 210 14.48 -10.70 7.61
N ALA A 211 15.78 -10.98 7.44
CA ALA A 211 16.68 -11.27 8.56
C ALA A 211 16.81 -10.10 9.56
N ARG A 212 16.84 -8.86 9.05
CA ARG A 212 16.90 -7.64 9.90
C ARG A 212 15.61 -7.47 10.70
N LEU A 213 14.46 -7.69 10.07
CA LEU A 213 13.15 -7.61 10.72
C LEU A 213 12.95 -8.71 11.76
N GLU A 214 13.42 -9.92 11.48
CA GLU A 214 13.40 -11.03 12.44
C GLU A 214 14.24 -10.72 13.68
N GLU A 215 15.46 -10.18 13.52
CA GLU A 215 16.29 -9.77 14.65
C GLU A 215 15.64 -8.61 15.43
N ALA A 216 15.10 -7.61 14.73
CA ALA A 216 14.40 -6.51 15.38
C ALA A 216 13.19 -6.98 16.19
N GLN A 217 12.44 -7.96 15.67
CA GLN A 217 11.33 -8.58 16.39
C GLN A 217 11.81 -9.38 17.62
N ARG A 218 12.92 -10.13 17.51
CA ARG A 218 13.52 -10.85 18.64
C ARG A 218 13.95 -9.90 19.76
N ARG A 219 14.48 -8.73 19.41
CA ARG A 219 14.82 -7.65 20.35
C ARG A 219 13.62 -6.88 20.87
N GLY A 220 12.41 -7.13 20.35
CA GLY A 220 11.18 -6.48 20.79
C GLY A 220 10.93 -5.10 20.20
N ALA A 221 11.62 -4.71 19.11
CA ALA A 221 11.46 -3.39 18.49
C ALA A 221 10.20 -3.27 17.61
N CYS A 222 9.79 -4.36 16.95
CA CYS A 222 8.66 -4.33 16.01
C CYS A 222 7.91 -5.67 15.93
N PHE A 223 6.72 -5.61 15.33
CA PHE A 223 6.15 -6.73 14.59
C PHE A 223 6.22 -6.44 13.10
N PHE A 224 6.31 -7.48 12.29
CA PHE A 224 6.39 -7.30 10.85
C PHE A 224 5.68 -8.42 10.09
N GLY A 225 5.36 -8.14 8.83
CA GLY A 225 4.98 -9.15 7.86
C GLY A 225 5.44 -8.76 6.47
N THR A 226 6.01 -9.71 5.74
CA THR A 226 6.49 -9.54 4.37
C THR A 226 5.77 -10.50 3.42
N HIS A 227 5.69 -10.14 2.14
CA HIS A 227 5.20 -11.00 1.08
C HIS A 227 5.94 -10.71 -0.22
N ARG A 228 6.45 -11.76 -0.85
CA ARG A 228 7.17 -11.72 -2.13
C ARG A 228 6.22 -12.11 -3.25
N GLN A 229 6.25 -11.34 -4.33
CA GLN A 229 5.52 -11.65 -5.55
C GLN A 229 6.29 -11.17 -6.79
N LEU A 230 5.79 -11.49 -7.98
CA LEU A 230 6.49 -11.20 -9.25
C LEU A 230 6.01 -9.93 -9.95
N ALA A 231 4.97 -9.28 -9.43
CA ALA A 231 4.42 -8.07 -10.04
C ALA A 231 3.79 -7.13 -9.02
N ALA A 232 3.60 -5.87 -9.41
CA ALA A 232 2.90 -4.85 -8.66
C ALA A 232 1.68 -4.35 -9.44
N ASN A 233 0.68 -3.82 -8.73
CA ASN A 233 -0.50 -3.19 -9.29
C ASN A 233 -0.53 -1.71 -8.94
N LEU A 234 -1.01 -0.91 -9.88
CA LEU A 234 -1.27 0.50 -9.68
C LEU A 234 -2.74 0.76 -9.36
N THR A 235 -2.98 1.66 -8.41
CA THR A 235 -4.27 2.31 -8.22
C THR A 235 -4.09 3.80 -8.48
N CYS A 236 -4.77 4.33 -9.48
CA CYS A 236 -4.59 5.72 -9.91
C CYS A 236 -5.84 6.54 -9.64
N PHE A 237 -5.64 7.71 -9.03
CA PHE A 237 -6.61 8.77 -8.91
C PHE A 237 -6.18 9.94 -9.82
N VAL A 238 -6.92 10.13 -10.91
CA VAL A 238 -6.64 11.05 -12.01
C VAL A 238 -7.87 11.93 -12.22
N PRO A 239 -8.03 13.02 -11.44
CA PRO A 239 -9.17 13.93 -11.59
C PRO A 239 -9.24 14.59 -12.98
N SER A 240 -8.08 14.89 -13.55
CA SER A 240 -7.96 15.51 -14.87
C SER A 240 -6.69 15.05 -15.57
N PRO A 241 -6.76 14.42 -16.76
CA PRO A 241 -5.59 13.83 -17.43
C PRO A 241 -4.52 14.85 -17.87
N THR A 242 -4.84 16.15 -17.88
CA THR A 242 -3.93 17.22 -18.31
C THR A 242 -3.25 17.94 -17.14
N GLN A 243 -3.68 17.70 -15.90
CA GLN A 243 -3.05 18.25 -14.70
C GLN A 243 -2.01 17.27 -14.17
N ALA A 244 -0.99 17.76 -13.45
CA ALA A 244 0.05 16.89 -12.91
C ALA A 244 -0.28 16.33 -11.51
N ASN A 245 -1.43 16.68 -10.93
CA ASN A 245 -1.83 16.35 -9.56
C ASN A 245 -2.38 14.92 -9.39
N HIS A 246 -1.93 13.98 -10.23
CA HIS A 246 -2.39 12.60 -10.20
C HIS A 246 -1.72 11.83 -9.08
N VAL A 247 -2.52 11.11 -8.32
CA VAL A 247 -2.07 10.33 -7.17
C VAL A 247 -2.05 8.86 -7.56
N HIS A 248 -0.92 8.19 -7.33
CA HIS A 248 -0.71 6.81 -7.74
C HIS A 248 -0.21 6.00 -6.55
N PHE A 249 -0.92 4.92 -6.25
CA PHE A 249 -0.53 3.98 -5.20
C PHE A 249 -0.05 2.68 -5.84
N VAL A 250 1.07 2.16 -5.35
CA VAL A 250 1.55 0.82 -5.68
C VAL A 250 1.24 -0.15 -4.54
N ASP A 251 0.77 -1.34 -4.90
CA ASP A 251 0.69 -2.52 -4.03
C ASP A 251 1.19 -3.75 -4.81
N GLY A 252 1.57 -4.80 -4.11
CA GLY A 252 1.89 -6.08 -4.72
C GLY A 252 0.69 -6.69 -5.46
N ALA A 253 0.94 -7.26 -6.65
CA ALA A 253 -0.07 -8.02 -7.36
C ALA A 253 -0.43 -9.32 -6.62
N SER A 254 -1.59 -9.90 -6.94
CA SER A 254 -2.03 -11.16 -6.33
C SER A 254 -2.18 -11.13 -4.81
N GLY A 255 -2.37 -9.96 -4.20
CA GLY A 255 -2.76 -9.82 -2.79
C GLY A 255 -1.72 -9.16 -1.89
N GLY A 256 -0.50 -8.84 -2.35
CA GLY A 256 0.41 -7.86 -1.76
C GLY A 256 0.30 -7.66 -0.24
N TYR A 257 -0.13 -6.47 0.16
CA TYR A 257 -0.34 -6.12 1.56
C TYR A 257 -1.30 -7.02 2.33
N ALA A 258 -2.30 -7.64 1.67
CA ALA A 258 -3.20 -8.56 2.35
C ALA A 258 -2.45 -9.80 2.88
N PHE A 259 -1.53 -10.38 2.08
CA PHE A 259 -0.70 -11.49 2.52
C PHE A 259 0.38 -11.06 3.52
N ALA A 260 1.00 -9.89 3.32
CA ALA A 260 1.92 -9.31 4.31
C ALA A 260 1.22 -9.11 5.67
N ALA A 261 -0.04 -8.64 5.66
CA ALA A 261 -0.84 -8.47 6.88
C ALA A 261 -1.24 -9.81 7.53
N VAL A 262 -1.43 -10.88 6.75
CA VAL A 262 -1.63 -12.24 7.30
C VAL A 262 -0.36 -12.71 8.01
N ASN A 263 0.80 -12.53 7.38
CA ASN A 263 2.09 -12.90 7.98
C ASN A 263 2.39 -12.08 9.24
N LEU A 264 2.06 -10.78 9.23
CA LEU A 264 2.14 -9.92 10.42
C LEU A 264 1.31 -10.48 11.59
N LYS A 265 0.05 -10.83 11.34
CA LYS A 265 -0.82 -11.39 12.40
C LYS A 265 -0.28 -12.72 12.94
N ARG A 266 0.28 -13.56 12.08
CA ARG A 266 0.93 -14.82 12.50
C ARG A 266 2.11 -14.53 13.42
N ASN A 267 2.98 -13.59 13.04
CA ASN A 267 4.14 -13.19 13.84
C ASN A 267 3.75 -12.60 15.19
N VAL A 268 2.70 -11.77 15.24
CA VAL A 268 2.14 -11.25 16.50
C VAL A 268 1.67 -12.40 17.40
N ALA A 269 0.90 -13.35 16.87
CA ALA A 269 0.39 -14.50 17.64
C ALA A 269 1.53 -15.38 18.19
N SER A 270 2.50 -15.76 17.36
CA SER A 270 3.64 -16.58 17.78
C SER A 270 4.50 -15.91 18.86
N SER A 271 4.64 -14.59 18.82
CA SER A 271 5.38 -13.84 19.85
C SER A 271 4.65 -13.84 21.20
N LEU A 272 3.33 -13.68 21.20
CA LEU A 272 2.50 -13.73 22.41
C LEU A 272 2.55 -15.12 23.07
N ASP A 273 2.48 -16.19 22.28
CA ASP A 273 2.59 -17.57 22.79
C ASP A 273 3.96 -17.82 23.44
N THR A 274 5.04 -17.31 22.83
CA THR A 274 6.40 -17.44 23.36
C THR A 274 6.58 -16.66 24.67
N GLN A 275 6.00 -15.46 24.77
CA GLN A 275 6.00 -14.67 26.00
C GLN A 275 5.18 -15.34 27.11
N GLY A 276 4.00 -15.87 26.79
CA GLY A 276 3.17 -16.63 27.74
C GLY A 276 3.89 -17.87 28.28
N THR A 277 4.57 -18.60 27.41
CA THR A 277 5.38 -19.79 27.78
C THR A 277 6.56 -19.40 28.67
N ARG A 278 7.29 -18.32 28.35
CA ARG A 278 8.38 -17.81 29.19
C ARG A 278 7.89 -17.33 30.55
N ALA A 279 6.76 -16.63 30.61
CA ALA A 279 6.17 -16.17 31.87
C ALA A 279 5.71 -17.35 32.75
N LEU A 280 5.14 -18.40 32.14
CA LEU A 280 4.77 -19.63 32.84
C LEU A 280 6.00 -20.39 33.35
N ALA A 281 7.04 -20.53 32.52
CA ALA A 281 8.29 -21.18 32.91
C ALA A 281 9.02 -20.43 34.04
N ALA A 282 9.03 -19.09 34.01
CA ALA A 282 9.59 -18.26 35.08
C ALA A 282 8.82 -18.39 36.40
N ARG A 283 7.49 -18.57 36.35
CA ARG A 283 6.67 -18.86 37.54
C ARG A 283 6.84 -20.27 38.09
N LEU A 284 7.27 -21.22 37.25
CA LEU A 284 7.51 -22.62 37.61
C LEU A 284 8.97 -22.89 38.03
N GLN A 285 9.87 -21.89 37.99
CA GLN A 285 11.21 -22.04 38.55
C GLN A 285 11.13 -22.14 40.08
N PRO A 286 11.67 -23.21 40.71
CA PRO A 286 11.68 -23.32 42.15
C PRO A 286 12.49 -22.16 42.74
N VAL A 287 11.91 -21.47 43.72
CA VAL A 287 12.61 -20.49 44.55
C VAL A 287 13.85 -21.19 45.12
N ARG A 288 15.03 -20.84 44.61
CA ARG A 288 16.28 -21.33 45.17
C ARG A 288 16.39 -20.74 46.57
N HIS A 289 16.09 -21.55 47.59
CA HIS A 289 16.47 -21.24 48.95
C HIS A 289 18.00 -21.25 49.01
N SER A 290 18.58 -20.06 49.13
CA SER A 290 19.98 -19.86 49.47
C SER A 290 20.22 -20.40 50.88
N VAL A 291 21.08 -21.41 50.99
CA VAL A 291 21.72 -21.86 52.24
C VAL A 291 23.01 -21.09 52.42
#